data_AF-A0A225D811-F1
#
_entry.id   AF-A0A225D811-F1
#
_cell.length_a   1.000
_cell.length_b   1.000
_cell.length_c   1.000
_cell.angle_alpha   90.00
_cell.angle_beta   90.00
_cell.angle_gamma   90.00
#
_symmetry.space_group_name_H-M   'P 1'
#
loop_
_entity.id
_entity.type
_entity.pdbx_description
1 polymer ?
#
loop_
_entity_poly.entity_id
_entity_poly.type
_entity_poly.pdbx_seq_one_letter_code
_entity_poly.pdbx_strand_id
1 'polypeptide(L)'
;MLLVIGAAEWQQLRFALRAGRPIYGSELRLVPTRRTKDGAFLTDLVRRGLLDPVVRVADDLWATTYQLTAVGRYAAEYGEFEFDTATDVCRLPAGVTAEKVGPTGRLVGAPKMLPVPKGPGKGV
;
A
#
# COMPACT_ATOMS: atom_id res chain seq x y z
N MET A 1 16.07 -1.94 -4.00
CA MET A 1 16.45 -1.21 -2.76
C MET A 1 15.23 -1.12 -1.84
N LEU A 2 15.32 -1.61 -0.60
CA LEU A 2 14.21 -1.50 0.37
C LEU A 2 14.04 -0.05 0.84
N LEU A 3 12.82 0.48 0.75
CA LEU A 3 12.48 1.85 1.13
C LEU A 3 11.26 1.89 2.05
N VAL A 4 11.25 2.86 2.98
CA VAL A 4 10.12 3.18 3.83
C VAL A 4 9.21 4.17 3.11
N ILE A 5 7.91 3.92 3.12
CA ILE A 5 6.93 4.80 2.49
C ILE A 5 6.72 6.09 3.31
N GLY A 6 6.59 7.22 2.62
CA GLY A 6 6.31 8.50 3.27
C GLY A 6 4.95 8.49 3.98
N ALA A 7 4.84 9.20 5.10
CA ALA A 7 3.66 9.15 5.97
C ALA A 7 2.33 9.49 5.26
N ALA A 8 2.32 10.48 4.37
CA ALA A 8 1.11 10.86 3.62
C ALA A 8 0.66 9.76 2.65
N GLU A 9 1.60 9.19 1.88
CA GLU A 9 1.31 8.08 0.97
C GLU A 9 0.86 6.85 1.76
N TRP A 10 1.49 6.59 2.91
CA TRP A 10 1.08 5.49 3.78
C TRP A 10 -0.37 5.61 4.24
N GLN A 11 -0.78 6.81 4.67
CA GLN A 11 -2.16 7.07 5.08
C GLN A 11 -3.16 6.81 3.95
N GLN A 12 -2.82 7.22 2.72
CA GLN A 12 -3.63 6.99 1.53
C GLN A 12 -3.77 5.50 1.22
N LEU A 13 -2.66 4.74 1.22
CA LEU A 13 -2.71 3.31 0.98
C LEU A 13 -3.47 2.56 2.10
N ARG A 14 -3.32 2.97 3.36
CA ARG A 14 -4.06 2.38 4.49
C ARG A 14 -5.55 2.67 4.42
N PHE A 15 -5.94 3.87 3.99
CA PHE A 15 -7.34 4.19 3.73
C PHE A 15 -7.91 3.27 2.66
N ALA A 16 -7.21 3.10 1.54
CA ALA A 16 -7.62 2.21 0.46
C ALA A 16 -7.73 0.74 0.91
N LEU A 17 -6.76 0.28 1.70
CA LEU A 17 -6.74 -1.08 2.23
C LEU A 17 -7.95 -1.35 3.13
N ARG A 18 -8.28 -0.39 4.01
CA ARG A 18 -9.41 -0.48 4.93
C ARG A 18 -10.76 -0.36 4.22
N ALA A 19 -10.84 0.40 3.14
CA ALA A 19 -12.05 0.49 2.34
C ALA A 19 -12.45 -0.87 1.76
N GLY A 20 -11.47 -1.71 1.40
CA GLY A 20 -11.71 -3.08 0.92
C GLY A 20 -12.46 -3.14 -0.42
N ARG A 21 -12.58 -2.01 -1.11
CA ARG A 21 -13.27 -1.83 -2.40
C ARG A 21 -12.45 -0.88 -3.29
N PRO A 22 -12.73 -0.83 -4.61
CA PRO A 22 -12.28 0.28 -5.42
C PRO A 22 -12.76 1.63 -4.84
N ILE A 23 -11.88 2.62 -4.83
CA ILE A 23 -12.12 3.95 -4.25
C ILE A 23 -11.92 5.02 -5.30
N TYR A 24 -12.70 6.09 -5.22
CA TYR A 24 -12.51 7.24 -6.09
C TYR A 24 -11.20 7.95 -5.75
N GLY A 25 -10.52 8.51 -6.77
CA GLY A 25 -9.33 9.32 -6.54
C GLY A 25 -9.58 10.51 -5.61
N SER A 26 -10.81 11.06 -5.64
CA SER A 26 -11.25 12.12 -4.73
C SER A 26 -11.21 11.70 -3.25
N GLU A 27 -11.51 10.44 -2.93
CA GLU A 27 -11.48 9.90 -1.56
C GLU A 27 -10.05 9.80 -1.01
N LEU A 28 -9.03 9.75 -1.87
CA LEU A 28 -7.61 9.68 -1.48
C LEU A 28 -6.96 11.03 -1.17
N ARG A 29 -7.72 12.14 -1.26
CA ARG A 29 -7.24 13.49 -0.96
C ARG A 29 -7.22 13.78 0.55
N LEU A 30 -6.55 12.91 1.31
CA LEU A 30 -6.58 12.93 2.79
C LEU A 30 -5.79 14.08 3.42
N VAL A 31 -4.67 14.46 2.80
CA VAL A 31 -3.78 15.53 3.31
C VAL A 31 -3.78 16.68 2.30
N PRO A 32 -4.09 17.93 2.69
CA PRO A 32 -4.14 19.06 1.77
C PRO A 32 -2.72 19.56 1.44
N THR A 33 -2.14 19.04 0.37
CA THR A 33 -0.84 19.46 -0.19
C THR A 33 -1.03 19.91 -1.64
N ARG A 34 -0.02 20.54 -2.25
CA ARG A 34 -0.07 20.86 -3.69
C ARG A 34 -0.30 19.60 -4.53
N ARG A 35 0.42 18.51 -4.22
CA ARG A 35 0.35 17.22 -4.92
C ARG A 35 -1.02 16.53 -4.83
N THR A 36 -1.73 16.71 -3.73
CA THR A 36 -3.10 16.16 -3.56
C THR A 36 -4.17 17.07 -4.12
N LYS A 37 -3.83 18.32 -4.48
CA LYS A 37 -4.71 19.23 -5.22
C LYS A 37 -4.64 19.00 -6.72
N ASP A 38 -3.45 18.77 -7.26
CA ASP A 38 -3.23 18.55 -8.70
C ASP A 38 -3.34 17.08 -9.13
N GLY A 39 -3.38 16.13 -8.18
CA GLY A 39 -3.55 14.71 -8.47
C GLY A 39 -2.26 13.99 -8.84
N ALA A 40 -1.11 14.67 -8.83
CA ALA A 40 0.19 14.07 -9.15
C ALA A 40 0.52 12.85 -8.27
N PHE A 41 -0.01 12.80 -7.03
CA PHE A 41 0.17 11.63 -6.18
C PHE A 41 -0.54 10.37 -6.73
N LEU A 42 -1.74 10.49 -7.31
CA LEU A 42 -2.46 9.35 -7.90
C LEU A 42 -1.69 8.80 -9.09
N THR A 43 -1.24 9.70 -9.97
CA THR A 43 -0.39 9.34 -11.11
C THR A 43 0.85 8.61 -10.64
N ASP A 44 1.53 9.10 -9.60
CA ASP A 44 2.74 8.45 -9.08
C ASP A 44 2.48 7.12 -8.39
N LEU A 45 1.36 6.96 -7.67
CA LEU A 45 0.99 5.68 -7.06
C LEU A 45 0.67 4.62 -8.13
N VAL A 46 0.02 5.01 -9.22
CA VAL A 46 -0.25 4.11 -10.35
C VAL A 46 1.04 3.79 -11.10
N ARG A 47 1.83 4.81 -11.44
CA ARG A 47 3.09 4.67 -12.17
C ARG A 47 4.08 3.76 -11.45
N ARG A 48 4.16 3.88 -10.12
CA ARG A 48 4.99 3.02 -9.26
C ARG A 48 4.40 1.63 -9.01
N GLY A 49 3.20 1.32 -9.51
CA GLY A 49 2.56 0.01 -9.36
C GLY A 49 1.98 -0.26 -7.96
N LEU A 50 1.65 0.77 -7.19
CA LEU A 50 0.99 0.66 -5.88
C LEU A 50 -0.54 0.66 -5.99
N LEU A 51 -1.07 1.28 -7.04
CA LEU A 51 -2.50 1.30 -7.38
C LEU A 51 -2.72 0.88 -8.83
N ASP A 52 -3.83 0.18 -9.09
CA ASP A 52 -4.36 -0.03 -10.42
C ASP A 52 -5.67 0.76 -10.60
N PRO A 53 -5.85 1.49 -11.71
CA PRO A 53 -7.14 2.09 -12.04
C PRO A 53 -8.12 1.02 -12.53
N VAL A 54 -9.35 1.03 -11.99
CA VAL A 54 -10.40 0.04 -12.28
C VAL A 54 -11.41 0.60 -13.27
N VAL A 55 -12.07 1.70 -12.93
CA VAL A 55 -12.97 2.43 -13.83
C VAL A 55 -12.34 3.76 -14.15
N ARG A 56 -11.81 3.90 -15.37
CA ARG A 56 -11.13 5.11 -15.85
C ARG A 56 -12.14 6.11 -16.38
N VAL A 57 -12.05 7.35 -15.91
CA VAL A 57 -12.73 8.50 -16.50
C VAL A 57 -11.66 9.34 -17.20
N ALA A 58 -11.85 9.58 -18.50
CA ALA A 58 -10.89 10.34 -19.30
C ALA A 58 -10.66 11.72 -18.69
N ASP A 59 -9.38 12.08 -18.51
CA ASP A 59 -8.92 13.35 -17.96
C ASP A 59 -9.45 13.73 -16.56
N ASP A 60 -10.08 12.78 -15.85
CA ASP A 60 -10.58 12.98 -14.48
C ASP A 60 -10.04 11.88 -13.54
N LEU A 61 -8.91 12.20 -12.93
CA LEU A 61 -8.29 11.36 -11.89
C LEU A 61 -9.17 11.24 -10.63
N TRP A 62 -10.08 12.20 -10.40
CA TRP A 62 -10.90 12.24 -9.20
C TRP A 62 -12.16 11.38 -9.32
N ALA A 63 -12.72 11.30 -10.53
CA ALA A 63 -13.82 10.41 -10.87
C ALA A 63 -13.35 8.99 -11.24
N THR A 64 -12.06 8.81 -11.55
CA THR A 64 -11.45 7.48 -11.72
C THR A 64 -11.44 6.71 -10.40
N THR A 65 -11.73 5.40 -10.45
CA THR A 65 -11.60 4.51 -9.28
C THR A 65 -10.30 3.71 -9.33
N TYR A 66 -9.73 3.45 -8.16
CA TYR A 66 -8.45 2.77 -7.99
C TYR A 66 -8.56 1.63 -6.97
N GLN A 67 -7.73 0.61 -7.13
CA GLN A 67 -7.58 -0.51 -6.20
C GLN A 67 -6.09 -0.76 -5.92
N LEU A 68 -5.78 -1.25 -4.71
CA LEU A 68 -4.41 -1.63 -4.37
C LEU A 68 -3.95 -2.87 -5.14
N THR A 69 -2.73 -2.80 -5.67
CA THR A 69 -2.00 -3.98 -6.16
C THR A 69 -1.53 -4.84 -4.97
N ALA A 70 -0.94 -6.01 -5.23
CA ALA A 70 -0.29 -6.79 -4.18
C ALA A 70 0.83 -5.98 -3.46
N VAL A 71 1.62 -5.22 -4.21
CA VAL A 71 2.66 -4.33 -3.65
C VAL A 71 2.03 -3.23 -2.81
N GLY A 72 0.96 -2.59 -3.30
CA GLY A 72 0.23 -1.55 -2.57
C GLY A 72 -0.37 -2.06 -1.26
N ARG A 73 -0.96 -3.25 -1.25
CA ARG A 73 -1.49 -3.89 -0.03
C ARG A 73 -0.39 -4.20 0.98
N TYR A 74 0.75 -4.72 0.53
CA TYR A 74 1.91 -4.95 1.40
C TYR A 74 2.41 -3.62 1.99
N ALA A 75 2.65 -2.61 1.16
CA ALA A 75 3.14 -1.30 1.60
C ALA A 75 2.15 -0.61 2.58
N ALA A 76 0.85 -0.79 2.38
CA ALA A 76 -0.17 -0.30 3.30
C ALA A 76 -0.06 -0.93 4.70
N GLU A 77 0.21 -2.23 4.80
CA GLU A 77 0.30 -2.94 6.09
C GLU A 77 1.67 -2.72 6.76
N TYR A 78 2.76 -2.84 5.99
CA TYR A 78 4.12 -2.90 6.54
C TYR A 78 4.89 -1.57 6.45
N GLY A 79 4.41 -0.60 5.68
CA GLY A 79 5.05 0.72 5.58
C GLY A 79 6.35 0.74 4.77
N GLU A 80 6.61 -0.31 3.98
CA GLU A 80 7.83 -0.46 3.20
C GLU A 80 7.57 -1.19 1.88
N PHE A 81 8.50 -1.05 0.94
CA PHE A 81 8.51 -1.78 -0.32
C PHE A 81 9.92 -1.84 -0.89
N GLU A 82 10.16 -2.76 -1.81
CA GLU A 82 11.37 -2.72 -2.61
C GLU A 82 11.18 -1.80 -3.81
N PHE A 83 12.11 -0.89 -4.04
CA PHE A 83 12.11 0.03 -5.16
C PHE A 83 13.18 -0.35 -6.17
N ASP A 84 12.77 -0.53 -7.43
CA ASP A 84 13.66 -0.69 -8.57
C ASP A 84 13.90 0.69 -9.20
N THR A 85 15.12 1.21 -9.04
CA THR A 85 15.53 2.51 -9.56
C THR A 85 15.71 2.54 -11.08
N ALA A 86 15.90 1.38 -11.73
CA ALA A 86 16.05 1.30 -13.18
C ALA A 86 14.69 1.44 -13.88
N THR A 87 13.62 0.93 -13.26
CA THR A 87 12.26 0.98 -13.82
C THR A 87 11.34 1.99 -13.12
N ASP A 88 11.77 2.56 -11.99
CA ASP A 88 10.97 3.47 -11.14
C ASP A 88 9.63 2.84 -10.72
N VAL A 89 9.68 1.58 -10.27
CA VAL A 89 8.51 0.83 -9.79
C VAL A 89 8.77 0.21 -8.44
N CYS A 90 7.70 0.13 -7.65
CA CYS A 90 7.68 -0.60 -6.39
C CYS A 90 7.45 -2.10 -6.65
N ARG A 91 8.09 -2.93 -5.83
CA ARG A 91 8.03 -4.38 -5.84
C ARG A 91 7.86 -4.89 -4.42
N LEU A 92 7.38 -6.13 -4.33
CA LEU A 92 7.43 -6.86 -3.07
C LEU A 92 8.89 -7.11 -2.68
N PRO A 93 9.24 -7.03 -1.40
CA PRO A 93 10.57 -7.40 -0.93
C PRO A 93 10.94 -8.85 -1.28
N ALA A 94 12.23 -9.11 -1.43
CA ALA A 94 12.74 -10.46 -1.69
C ALA A 94 12.13 -11.52 -0.75
N GLY A 95 11.63 -12.62 -1.33
CA GLY A 95 10.98 -13.72 -0.60
C GLY A 95 9.48 -13.54 -0.35
N VAL A 96 8.92 -12.36 -0.64
CA VAL A 96 7.47 -12.10 -0.61
C VAL A 96 6.89 -12.23 -2.02
N THR A 97 5.88 -13.09 -2.18
CA THR A 97 5.17 -13.27 -3.45
C THR A 97 3.76 -12.71 -3.38
N ALA A 98 3.18 -12.36 -4.52
CA ALA A 98 1.87 -11.70 -4.57
C ALA A 98 0.74 -12.55 -3.96
N GLU A 99 0.82 -13.87 -4.10
CA GLU A 99 -0.16 -14.84 -3.59
C GLU A 99 -0.13 -14.92 -2.06
N LYS A 100 1.02 -14.59 -1.46
CA LYS A 100 1.15 -14.49 0.00
C LYS A 100 0.56 -13.20 0.53
N VAL A 101 0.32 -12.17 -0.28
CA VAL A 101 -0.27 -10.91 0.21
C VAL A 101 -1.78 -11.01 0.21
N GLY A 102 -2.36 -11.20 1.40
CA GLY A 102 -3.80 -11.31 1.58
C GLY A 102 -4.56 -10.01 1.26
N PRO A 103 -5.91 -10.07 1.22
CA PRO A 103 -6.74 -8.90 0.94
C PRO A 103 -6.57 -7.78 1.97
N THR A 104 -6.16 -8.11 3.20
CA THR A 104 -5.86 -7.14 4.27
C THR A 104 -4.40 -6.70 4.29
N GLY A 105 -3.61 -6.99 3.24
CA GLY A 105 -2.18 -6.65 3.16
C GLY A 105 -1.25 -7.53 3.99
N ARG A 106 -1.79 -8.26 4.97
CA ARG A 106 -1.05 -9.23 5.76
C ARG A 106 -0.60 -10.42 4.94
N LEU A 107 0.59 -10.91 5.26
CA LEU A 107 1.10 -12.13 4.68
C LEU A 107 0.31 -13.35 5.17
N VAL A 108 -0.07 -14.23 4.24
CA VAL A 108 -0.71 -15.51 4.54
C VAL A 108 0.24 -16.34 5.42
N GLY A 109 -0.30 -16.86 6.52
CA GLY A 109 0.49 -17.62 7.50
C GLY A 109 1.25 -16.75 8.51
N ALA A 110 1.22 -15.42 8.40
CA ALA A 110 1.74 -14.55 9.46
C ALA A 110 0.86 -14.69 10.71
N PRO A 111 1.46 -14.92 11.89
CA PRO A 111 0.70 -15.07 13.12
C PRO A 111 -0.04 -13.77 13.45
N LYS A 112 -1.31 -13.88 13.84
CA LYS A 112 -2.19 -12.73 14.12
C LYS A 112 -1.73 -11.91 15.32
N MET A 113 -0.92 -12.51 16.20
CA MET A 113 -0.21 -11.87 17.31
C MET A 113 1.26 -12.30 17.29
N LEU A 114 2.17 -11.39 17.63
CA LEU A 114 3.54 -11.78 17.94
C LEU A 114 3.50 -12.75 19.13
N PRO A 115 4.23 -13.88 19.08
CA PRO A 115 4.33 -14.75 20.24
C PRO A 115 4.87 -13.91 21.40
N VAL A 116 4.11 -13.87 22.50
CA VAL A 116 4.58 -13.26 23.75
C VAL A 116 5.84 -14.02 24.14
N PRO A 117 6.98 -13.33 24.35
CA PRO A 117 8.18 -14.00 24.83
C PRO A 117 7.83 -14.77 26.11
N LYS A 118 7.99 -16.09 26.11
CA LYS A 118 7.93 -16.86 27.35
C LYS A 118 9.09 -16.35 28.20
N GLY A 119 8.77 -15.55 29.23
CA GLY A 119 9.75 -15.18 30.25
C GLY A 119 10.39 -16.44 30.83
N PRO A 120 11.62 -16.35 31.37
CA PRO A 120 12.27 -17.51 31.97
C PRO A 120 11.33 -18.09 33.02
N GLY A 121 10.85 -19.32 32.77
CA GLY A 121 9.98 -20.01 33.71
C GLY A 121 10.74 -20.09 35.03
N LYS A 122 10.19 -19.45 36.07
CA LYS A 122 10.67 -19.70 37.43
C LYS A 122 10.31 -21.15 37.73
N GLY A 123 11.32 -22.03 37.69
CA GLY A 123 11.23 -23.36 38.27
C GLY A 123 10.80 -23.22 39.72
N VAL A 124 9.75 -23.95 40.07
CA VAL A 124 9.33 -24.18 41.46
C VAL A 124 10.20 -25.28 42.03
#